data_AF-A0A4S2L695-F1
#
_entry.id   AF-A0A4S2L695-F1
#
_cell.length_a   1.000
_cell.length_b   1.000
_cell.length_c   1.000
_cell.angle_alpha   90.00
_cell.angle_beta   90.00
_cell.angle_gamma   90.00
#
_symmetry.space_group_name_H-M   'P 1'
#
loop_
_entity.id
_entity.type
_entity.pdbx_description
1 polymer ?
#
loop_
_entity_poly.entity_id
_entity_poly.type
_entity_poly.pdbx_seq_one_letter_code
_entity_poly.pdbx_strand_id
1 'polypeptide(L)'
;MSKVALEPFHPSMPHSAKERWICIYPCYINSRRTRARGRKISEEKGVDNPKHSEVTFVLGKLSLEHALETKVIPTGPSEFPTI
;
A
#
# COMPACT_ATOMS: atom_id res chain seq x y z
N MET A 1 -17.97 -2.35 1.90
CA MET A 1 -16.75 -2.49 2.71
C MET A 1 -16.86 -1.53 3.87
N SER A 2 -16.89 -2.02 5.10
CA SER A 2 -16.92 -1.18 6.29
C SER A 2 -15.63 -0.37 6.39
N LYS A 3 -15.76 0.94 6.60
CA LYS A 3 -14.63 1.81 6.90
C LYS A 3 -13.98 1.31 8.19
N VAL A 4 -12.71 0.93 8.12
CA VAL A 4 -11.97 0.49 9.31
C VAL A 4 -11.81 1.72 10.21
N ALA A 5 -12.41 1.69 11.40
CA ALA A 5 -12.12 2.66 12.45
C ALA A 5 -10.74 2.34 12.99
N LEU A 6 -9.80 3.27 12.83
CA LEU A 6 -8.44 3.17 13.34
C LEU A 6 -8.30 4.14 14.51
N GLU A 7 -7.67 3.69 15.58
CA GLU A 7 -7.31 4.54 16.71
C GLU A 7 -6.02 5.32 16.40
N PRO A 8 -5.76 6.45 17.10
CA PRO A 8 -4.47 7.13 17.01
C PRO A 8 -3.32 6.20 17.38
N PHE A 9 -2.25 6.23 16.58
CA PHE A 9 -1.06 5.41 16.82
C PHE A 9 -0.44 5.67 18.20
N HIS A 10 -0.11 4.59 18.92
CA HIS A 10 0.67 4.64 20.15
C HIS A 10 1.81 3.61 20.15
N PRO A 11 3.05 3.96 20.58
CA PRO A 11 4.20 3.04 20.52
C PRO A 11 4.05 1.76 21.35
N SER A 12 3.18 1.74 22.37
CA SER A 12 2.92 0.52 23.16
C SER A 12 1.91 -0.43 22.53
N MET A 13 1.26 -0.06 21.42
CA MET A 13 0.31 -0.94 20.74
C MET A 13 1.00 -2.24 20.28
N PRO A 14 0.33 -3.39 20.34
CA PRO A 14 0.89 -4.64 19.85
C PRO A 14 1.10 -4.59 18.33
N HIS A 15 2.05 -5.36 17.80
CA HIS A 15 2.27 -5.44 16.34
C HIS A 15 1.09 -6.04 15.57
N SER A 16 0.19 -6.75 16.26
CA SER A 16 -1.08 -7.22 15.69
C SER A 16 -2.11 -6.11 15.50
N ALA A 17 -1.97 -4.97 16.18
CA ALA A 17 -2.86 -3.83 15.99
C ALA A 17 -2.71 -3.24 14.58
N LYS A 18 -3.83 -2.89 13.94
CA LYS A 18 -3.85 -2.42 12.54
C LYS A 18 -3.06 -1.13 12.36
N GLU A 19 -3.03 -0.30 13.39
CA GLU A 19 -2.29 0.95 13.49
C GLU A 19 -0.77 0.75 13.37
N ARG A 20 -0.28 -0.47 13.61
CA ARG A 20 1.14 -0.87 13.51
C ARG A 20 1.47 -1.62 12.22
N TRP A 21 0.50 -1.89 11.36
CA TRP A 21 0.71 -2.64 10.13
C TRP A 21 1.54 -1.85 9.13
N ILE A 22 2.23 -2.58 8.25
CA ILE A 22 3.06 -1.99 7.20
C ILE A 22 2.16 -1.46 6.08
N CYS A 23 2.32 -0.19 5.71
CA CYS A 23 1.63 0.37 4.56
C CYS A 23 2.38 0.06 3.26
N ILE A 24 1.66 -0.51 2.28
CA ILE A 24 2.17 -0.78 0.94
C ILE A 24 1.35 0.04 -0.07
N TYR A 25 2.02 0.86 -0.86
CA TYR A 25 1.42 1.58 -1.98
C TYR A 25 1.79 0.91 -3.30
N PRO A 26 0.90 0.85 -4.32
CA PRO A 26 1.21 0.24 -5.60
C PRO A 26 2.47 0.83 -6.29
N CYS A 27 2.74 2.12 -6.08
CA CYS A 27 3.94 2.77 -6.63
C CYS A 27 5.26 2.16 -6.13
N TYR A 28 5.27 1.50 -4.97
CA TYR A 28 6.49 0.92 -4.40
C TYR A 28 7.04 -0.23 -5.25
N ILE A 29 6.15 -0.94 -5.94
CA ILE A 29 6.48 -2.09 -6.80
C ILE A 29 6.26 -1.81 -8.29
N ASN A 30 5.91 -0.58 -8.67
CA ASN A 30 5.65 -0.19 -10.05
C ASN A 30 6.96 0.00 -10.84
N SER A 31 7.23 -0.86 -11.82
CA SER A 31 8.44 -0.80 -12.66
C SER A 31 8.52 0.46 -13.52
N ARG A 32 7.38 1.03 -13.94
CA ARG A 32 7.32 2.29 -14.72
C ARG A 32 7.75 3.52 -13.93
N ARG A 33 7.87 3.43 -12.59
CA ARG A 33 8.27 4.54 -11.73
C ARG A 33 9.76 4.47 -11.42
N THR A 34 10.42 5.62 -11.41
CA THR A 34 11.79 5.72 -10.91
C THR A 34 11.81 5.65 -9.38
N ARG A 35 13.00 5.40 -8.81
CA ARG A 35 13.18 5.42 -7.34
C ARG A 35 12.82 6.78 -6.74
N ALA A 36 13.17 7.87 -7.43
CA ALA A 36 12.79 9.23 -7.03
C ALA A 36 11.26 9.46 -7.03
N ARG A 37 10.50 8.70 -7.83
CA ARG A 37 9.03 8.76 -7.90
C ARG A 37 8.35 7.70 -7.02
N GLY A 38 9.06 7.12 -6.06
CA GLY A 38 8.49 6.25 -5.03
C GLY A 38 8.71 4.75 -5.22
N ARG A 39 9.32 4.29 -6.32
CA ARG A 39 9.68 2.87 -6.45
C ARG A 39 10.69 2.47 -5.36
N LYS A 40 10.39 1.41 -4.61
CA LYS A 40 11.23 0.93 -3.50
C LYS A 40 12.07 -0.29 -3.86
N ILE A 41 11.72 -1.01 -4.93
CA ILE A 41 12.41 -2.24 -5.36
C ILE A 41 13.19 -2.02 -6.67
N SER A 42 14.05 -2.98 -7.04
CA SER A 42 14.74 -2.96 -8.33
C SER A 42 13.76 -3.12 -9.50
N GLU A 43 14.20 -2.76 -10.71
CA GLU A 43 13.29 -2.65 -11.85
C GLU A 43 12.89 -4.02 -12.36
N GLU A 44 13.84 -4.95 -12.35
CA GLU A 44 13.61 -6.34 -12.75
C GLU A 44 12.66 -7.10 -11.82
N LYS A 45 12.46 -6.62 -10.57
CA LYS A 45 11.50 -7.18 -9.62
C LYS A 45 10.15 -6.45 -9.62
N GLY A 46 10.08 -5.32 -10.33
CA GLY A 46 8.89 -4.51 -10.43
C GLY A 46 7.83 -5.14 -11.33
N VAL A 47 6.58 -4.73 -11.11
CA VAL A 47 5.44 -5.10 -11.94
C VAL A 47 4.93 -3.90 -12.72
N ASP A 48 4.32 -4.18 -13.87
CA ASP A 48 3.87 -3.15 -14.80
C ASP A 48 2.57 -2.48 -14.32
N ASN A 49 2.66 -1.21 -13.91
CA ASN A 49 1.54 -0.37 -13.51
C ASN A 49 0.46 -1.04 -12.61
N PRO A 50 0.83 -1.54 -11.42
CA PRO A 50 -0.06 -2.28 -10.54
C PRO A 50 -1.21 -1.42 -10.01
N LYS A 51 -2.40 -2.01 -9.94
CA LYS A 51 -3.58 -1.41 -9.30
C LYS A 51 -3.73 -1.91 -7.86
N HIS A 52 -4.36 -1.10 -7.00
CA HIS A 52 -4.61 -1.49 -5.61
C HIS A 52 -5.42 -2.80 -5.51
N SER A 53 -6.37 -3.04 -6.43
CA SER A 53 -7.18 -4.26 -6.49
C SER A 53 -6.35 -5.52 -6.73
N GLU A 54 -5.34 -5.44 -7.60
CA GLU A 54 -4.42 -6.56 -7.89
C GLU A 54 -3.56 -6.87 -6.67
N VAL A 55 -3.05 -5.84 -6.00
CA VAL A 55 -2.28 -6.00 -4.76
C VAL A 55 -3.12 -6.68 -3.68
N THR A 56 -4.35 -6.20 -3.43
CA THR A 56 -5.24 -6.84 -2.44
C THR A 56 -5.62 -8.27 -2.81
N PHE A 57 -5.81 -8.55 -4.11
CA PHE A 57 -6.13 -9.89 -4.59
C PHE A 57 -4.98 -10.87 -4.29
N VAL A 58 -3.73 -10.49 -4.57
CA VAL A 58 -2.55 -11.31 -4.26
C VAL A 58 -2.37 -11.48 -2.75
N LEU A 59 -2.56 -10.43 -1.95
CA LEU A 59 -2.50 -10.53 -0.49
C LEU A 59 -3.55 -11.52 0.07
N GLY A 60 -4.76 -11.51 -0.48
CA GLY A 60 -5.80 -12.49 -0.15
C GLY A 60 -5.42 -13.92 -0.55
N LYS A 61 -4.76 -14.11 -1.70
CA LYS A 61 -4.26 -15.42 -2.13
C LYS A 61 -3.12 -15.95 -1.25
N LEU A 62 -2.33 -15.05 -0.66
CA LEU A 62 -1.26 -15.40 0.29
C LEU A 62 -1.75 -15.58 1.73
N SER A 63 -3.07 -15.46 1.97
CA SER A 63 -3.67 -15.52 3.31
C SER A 63 -3.07 -14.51 4.31
N LEU A 64 -2.65 -13.35 3.82
CA LEU A 64 -2.16 -12.25 4.66
C LEU A 64 -3.32 -11.34 5.05
N GLU A 65 -3.41 -11.03 6.35
CA GLU A 65 -4.35 -10.02 6.84
C GLU A 65 -4.00 -8.65 6.27
N HIS A 66 -4.99 -7.98 5.68
CA HIS A 66 -4.80 -6.67 5.06
C HIS A 66 -6.06 -5.83 5.17
N ALA A 67 -5.88 -4.51 5.10
CA ALA A 67 -6.95 -3.53 5.04
C ALA A 67 -6.70 -2.59 3.86
N LEU A 68 -7.76 -2.25 3.14
CA LEU A 68 -7.70 -1.25 2.08
C LEU A 68 -7.99 0.13 2.67
N GLU A 69 -7.11 1.08 2.41
CA GLU A 69 -7.27 2.47 2.82
C GLU A 69 -7.18 3.39 1.61
N THR A 70 -8.11 4.34 1.49
CA THR A 70 -8.08 5.37 0.46
C THR A 70 -7.12 6.49 0.89
N LYS A 71 -5.81 6.24 0.78
CA LYS A 71 -4.76 7.20 1.11
C LYS A 71 -3.98 7.64 -0.12
N VAL A 72 -3.67 8.93 -0.18
CA VAL A 72 -2.82 9.53 -1.21
C VAL A 72 -1.36 9.50 -0.73
N ILE A 73 -0.43 9.18 -1.64
CA ILE A 73 1.00 9.14 -1.32
C ILE A 73 1.49 10.59 -1.10
N PRO A 74 2.20 10.89 0.00
CA PRO A 74 2.61 12.26 0.33
C PRO A 74 3.54 12.96 -0.68
N THR A 75 4.30 12.21 -1.48
CA THR A 75 5.41 12.73 -2.31
C THR A 75 5.17 12.68 -3.82
N GLY A 76 3.92 12.58 -4.29
CA GLY A 76 3.65 12.51 -5.73
C GLY A 76 2.34 13.19 -6.14
N PRO A 77 2.27 13.77 -7.35
CA PRO A 77 1.01 14.27 -7.90
C PRO A 77 -0.02 13.13 -7.99
N SER A 78 -1.29 13.49 -7.83
CA SER A 78 -2.46 12.62 -7.86
C SER A 78 -2.69 12.02 -9.26
N GLU A 79 -1.81 11.12 -9.70
CA GLU A 79 -1.94 10.44 -10.99
C GLU A 79 -2.83 9.18 -10.94
N PHE A 80 -3.35 8.83 -9.76
CA PHE A 80 -4.35 7.78 -9.62
C PHE A 80 -5.67 8.41 -9.17
N PRO A 81 -6.77 8.21 -9.92
CA PRO A 81 -8.07 8.66 -9.47
C PRO A 81 -8.38 7.97 -8.15
N THR A 82 -8.67 8.78 -7.13
CA THR A 82 -9.35 8.34 -5.92
C THR A 82 -10.63 7.61 -6.38
N ILE A 83 -10.76 6.34 -5.98
CA ILE A 83 -12.01 5.57 -6.08
C ILE A 83 -13.20 6.37 -5.59
#